data_AF-A0A182QRA1-F1
#
_entry.id   AF-A0A182QRA1-F1
#
_cell.length_a   1.000
_cell.length_b   1.000
_cell.length_c   1.000
_cell.angle_alpha   90.00
_cell.angle_beta   90.00
_cell.angle_gamma   90.00
#
_symmetry.space_group_name_H-M   'P 1'
#
loop_
_entity.id
_entity.type
_entity.pdbx_description
1 polymer ?
#
loop_
_entity_poly.entity_id
_entity_poly.type
_entity_poly.pdbx_seq_one_letter_code
_entity_poly.pdbx_strand_id
1 'polypeptide(L)'
;MTVVGVWAMVAIVILSEPVDAQGVLPVDSDGNETATEYYHLEMDTSAEVKEREMQILRQRLAGTTLRVTTLQDWPLSYTVKINGSYVGAGVAFDLLEFLMEKFNFTYELVMPEQNIVGSSNDMGGSVLQLLANGTADMAVAFLPILADARQHIRYSTGLDEGEWIMIMVRPMESASGSGLLAPFNRDVWILILISLLAVGPIIYGLLILRHRLTKDKEQIIYTLPHCVWFVYGALMKQGSTLSPTGGKLACLGSWGYLETGFNISTI
;
A
#
# COMPACT_ATOMS: atom_id res chain seq x y z
N MET A 1 -13.99 4.85 -1.24
CA MET A 1 -15.14 3.93 -1.20
C MET A 1 -14.54 2.53 -1.33
N THR A 2 -14.21 1.91 -0.21
CA THR A 2 -13.48 0.63 -0.16
C THR A 2 -14.48 -0.47 0.18
N VAL A 3 -14.78 -1.31 -0.81
CA VAL A 3 -15.47 -2.59 -0.60
C VAL A 3 -14.40 -3.54 -0.07
N VAL A 4 -14.45 -3.85 1.22
CA VAL A 4 -13.57 -4.86 1.84
C VAL A 4 -14.22 -6.21 1.63
N GLY A 5 -13.81 -6.90 0.57
CA GLY A 5 -14.08 -8.32 0.38
C GLY A 5 -12.90 -9.12 0.92
N VAL A 6 -13.07 -9.72 2.10
CA VAL A 6 -12.10 -10.62 2.73
C VAL A 6 -12.25 -12.00 2.11
N TRP A 7 -11.30 -12.47 1.29
CA TRP A 7 -11.10 -13.90 1.02
C TRP A 7 -9.69 -14.17 0.47
N ALA A 8 -8.84 -14.83 1.26
CA ALA A 8 -7.90 -15.87 0.84
C ALA A 8 -7.26 -16.44 2.10
N MET A 9 -7.43 -17.73 2.37
CA MET A 9 -6.56 -18.44 3.31
C MET A 9 -5.54 -19.28 2.52
N VAL A 10 -4.36 -19.54 3.09
CA VAL A 10 -3.28 -20.33 2.48
C VAL A 10 -3.41 -21.76 2.94
N ALA A 11 -3.18 -22.74 2.06
CA ALA A 11 -3.24 -24.12 2.50
C ALA A 11 -2.38 -25.12 1.74
N ILE A 12 -1.79 -26.01 2.53
CA ILE A 12 -1.26 -27.30 2.13
C ILE A 12 -2.45 -28.23 1.93
N VAL A 13 -2.63 -28.75 0.72
CA VAL A 13 -3.72 -29.69 0.43
C VAL A 13 -3.30 -31.08 0.89
N ILE A 14 -3.87 -31.58 1.99
CA ILE A 14 -3.71 -32.98 2.38
C ILE A 14 -5.00 -33.71 2.02
N LEU A 15 -4.95 -34.62 1.05
CA LEU A 15 -6.03 -35.59 0.83
C LEU A 15 -6.07 -36.55 2.02
N SER A 16 -6.94 -36.29 2.99
CA SER A 16 -7.39 -37.29 3.95
C SER A 16 -8.89 -37.52 3.78
N GLU A 17 -9.26 -38.80 3.70
CA GLU A 17 -10.64 -39.33 3.75
C GLU A 17 -11.48 -38.73 4.90
N PRO A 18 -12.83 -38.79 4.81
CA PRO A 18 -13.73 -37.94 5.57
C PRO A 18 -13.72 -38.28 7.06
N VAL A 19 -13.54 -37.25 7.89
CA VAL A 19 -13.99 -37.28 9.28
C VAL A 19 -15.35 -36.59 9.32
N ASP A 20 -16.31 -37.28 9.92
CA ASP A 20 -17.74 -37.03 9.86
C ASP A 20 -18.16 -35.61 10.25
N ALA A 21 -19.25 -35.17 9.62
CA ALA A 21 -19.90 -33.89 9.84
C ALA A 21 -20.41 -33.76 11.28
N GLN A 22 -19.78 -32.88 12.07
CA GLN A 22 -20.35 -32.30 13.30
C GLN A 22 -19.57 -31.02 13.64
N GLY A 23 -19.94 -29.93 12.96
CA GLY A 23 -19.46 -28.58 13.23
C GLY A 23 -20.63 -27.59 13.32
N VAL A 24 -21.73 -27.99 13.95
CA VAL A 24 -22.88 -27.12 14.20
C VAL A 24 -23.05 -27.00 15.71
N LEU A 25 -22.77 -25.81 16.25
CA LEU A 25 -23.06 -25.47 17.64
C LEU A 25 -24.55 -25.13 17.78
N PRO A 26 -25.29 -25.72 18.72
CA PRO A 26 -26.60 -25.20 19.13
C PRO A 26 -26.38 -23.99 20.06
N VAL A 27 -27.04 -22.88 19.74
CA VAL A 27 -27.10 -21.69 20.60
C VAL A 27 -28.24 -21.90 21.58
N ASP A 28 -27.93 -22.12 22.86
CA ASP A 28 -28.93 -22.08 23.93
C ASP A 28 -28.94 -20.72 24.62
N SER A 29 -30.16 -20.28 24.92
CA SER A 29 -30.50 -18.99 25.51
C SER A 29 -30.50 -19.10 27.04
N ASP A 30 -29.35 -18.99 27.69
CA ASP A 30 -29.26 -18.43 29.04
C ASP A 30 -27.81 -18.08 29.36
N GLY A 31 -27.57 -16.79 29.61
CA GLY A 31 -26.24 -16.24 29.86
C GLY A 31 -25.83 -16.39 31.32
N ASN A 32 -24.94 -17.34 31.62
CA ASN A 32 -23.79 -17.17 32.52
C ASN A 32 -22.89 -18.42 32.59
N GLU A 33 -21.57 -18.14 32.69
CA GLU A 33 -20.44 -18.97 33.16
C GLU A 33 -20.18 -20.37 32.60
N THR A 34 -21.00 -20.92 31.70
CA THR A 34 -20.77 -22.23 31.07
C THR A 34 -19.79 -22.19 29.90
N ALA A 35 -19.71 -21.08 29.17
CA ALA A 35 -18.87 -20.98 27.97
C ALA A 35 -17.38 -21.16 28.28
N THR A 36 -16.86 -20.51 29.32
CA THR A 36 -15.44 -20.57 29.69
C THR A 36 -15.01 -21.96 30.18
N GLU A 37 -15.89 -22.66 30.89
CA GLU A 37 -15.64 -24.03 31.35
C GLU A 37 -15.72 -25.03 30.19
N TYR A 38 -16.64 -24.83 29.23
CA TYR A 38 -16.75 -25.62 28.01
C TYR A 38 -15.52 -25.46 27.10
N TYR A 39 -15.00 -24.22 26.93
CA TYR A 39 -13.79 -23.99 26.15
C TYR A 39 -12.53 -24.58 26.79
N HIS A 40 -12.44 -24.58 28.13
CA HIS A 40 -11.31 -25.21 28.84
C HIS A 40 -11.37 -26.74 28.80
N LEU A 41 -12.56 -27.34 28.98
CA LEU A 41 -12.75 -28.79 28.84
C LEU A 41 -12.56 -29.27 27.40
N GLU A 42 -13.02 -28.52 26.40
CA GLU A 42 -12.71 -28.77 24.99
C GLU A 42 -11.23 -28.60 24.70
N MET A 43 -10.51 -27.63 25.30
CA MET A 43 -9.06 -27.48 25.10
C MET A 43 -8.26 -28.63 25.69
N ASP A 44 -8.55 -29.07 26.92
CA ASP A 44 -7.83 -30.17 27.57
C ASP A 44 -8.12 -31.53 26.93
N THR A 45 -9.39 -31.78 26.56
CA THR A 45 -9.74 -32.98 25.77
C THR A 45 -9.20 -32.89 24.33
N SER A 46 -9.15 -31.69 23.72
CA SER A 46 -8.59 -31.47 22.38
C SER A 46 -7.08 -31.69 22.34
N ALA A 47 -6.34 -31.33 23.39
CA ALA A 47 -4.88 -31.51 23.42
C ALA A 47 -4.50 -33.00 23.38
N GLU A 48 -5.10 -33.81 24.27
CA GLU A 48 -4.85 -35.25 24.30
C GLU A 48 -5.33 -35.95 23.01
N VAL A 49 -6.50 -35.53 22.47
CA VAL A 49 -7.01 -36.06 21.21
C VAL A 49 -6.08 -35.71 20.05
N LYS A 50 -5.61 -34.45 19.96
CA LYS A 50 -4.66 -34.01 18.94
C LYS A 50 -3.34 -34.76 19.02
N GLU A 51 -2.84 -35.03 20.23
CA GLU A 51 -1.62 -35.83 20.40
C GLU A 51 -1.83 -37.26 19.91
N ARG A 52 -2.96 -37.90 20.23
CA ARG A 52 -3.29 -39.24 19.73
C ARG A 52 -3.41 -39.26 18.21
N GLU A 53 -4.12 -38.31 17.62
CA GLU A 53 -4.24 -38.19 16.17
C GLU A 53 -2.88 -37.97 15.52
N MET A 54 -2.03 -37.12 16.10
CA MET A 54 -0.67 -36.86 15.61
C MET A 54 0.20 -38.13 15.64
N GLN A 55 0.07 -38.96 16.67
CA GLN A 55 0.75 -40.25 16.77
C GLN A 55 0.25 -41.23 15.69
N ILE A 56 -1.07 -41.31 15.49
CA ILE A 56 -1.67 -42.17 14.45
C ILE A 56 -1.21 -41.73 13.06
N LEU A 57 -1.22 -40.42 12.78
CA LEU A 57 -0.75 -39.87 11.51
C LEU A 57 0.73 -40.17 11.29
N ARG A 58 1.56 -40.04 12.32
CA ARG A 58 2.98 -40.41 12.26
C ARG A 58 3.17 -41.88 11.92
N GLN A 59 2.39 -42.77 12.52
CA GLN A 59 2.46 -44.19 12.19
C GLN A 59 2.00 -44.48 10.76
N ARG A 60 0.99 -43.77 10.24
CA ARG A 60 0.47 -43.94 8.87
C ARG A 60 1.41 -43.40 7.80
N LEU A 61 2.09 -42.29 8.07
CA LEU A 61 2.96 -41.61 7.11
C LEU A 61 4.41 -42.09 7.18
N ALA A 62 4.83 -42.72 8.28
CA ALA A 62 6.20 -43.19 8.43
C ALA A 62 6.58 -44.17 7.29
N GLY A 63 7.62 -43.81 6.54
CA GLY A 63 8.15 -44.61 5.44
C GLY A 63 7.35 -44.55 4.14
N THR A 64 6.32 -43.69 4.03
CA THR A 64 5.60 -43.48 2.77
C THR A 64 6.29 -42.44 1.90
N THR A 65 6.02 -42.51 0.59
CA THR A 65 6.44 -41.50 -0.38
C THR A 65 5.19 -40.81 -0.91
N LEU A 66 5.07 -39.50 -0.64
CA LEU A 66 3.95 -38.68 -1.09
C LEU A 66 4.31 -37.97 -2.40
N ARG A 67 3.40 -37.99 -3.38
CA ARG A 67 3.57 -37.23 -4.62
C ARG A 67 3.16 -35.78 -4.36
N VAL A 68 4.12 -34.88 -4.46
CA VAL A 68 3.94 -33.46 -4.19
C VAL A 68 4.00 -32.68 -5.49
N THR A 69 3.05 -31.77 -5.68
CA THR A 69 3.08 -30.78 -6.75
C THR A 69 3.35 -29.39 -6.19
N THR A 70 3.88 -28.49 -7.01
CA THR A 70 4.18 -27.11 -6.61
C THR A 70 3.92 -26.13 -7.75
N LEU A 71 3.97 -24.84 -7.44
CA LEU A 71 3.96 -23.74 -8.40
C LEU A 71 5.29 -23.00 -8.36
N GLN A 72 5.67 -22.44 -9.51
CA GLN A 72 6.83 -21.59 -9.66
C GLN A 72 6.45 -20.15 -9.26
N ASP A 73 6.75 -19.79 -8.02
CA ASP A 73 6.54 -18.48 -7.40
C ASP A 73 7.72 -18.13 -6.47
N TRP A 74 8.73 -17.45 -7.02
CA TRP A 74 9.92 -17.06 -6.25
C TRP A 74 9.61 -15.86 -5.33
N PRO A 75 9.94 -15.90 -4.01
CA PRO A 75 10.77 -16.89 -3.29
C PRO A 75 9.96 -17.94 -2.49
N LEU A 76 8.64 -17.96 -2.62
CA LEU A 76 7.72 -18.72 -1.78
C LEU A 76 7.75 -20.23 -2.06
N SER A 77 7.68 -20.61 -3.34
CA SER A 77 7.82 -21.99 -3.78
C SER A 77 8.37 -22.02 -5.20
N TYR A 78 9.38 -22.84 -5.46
CA TYR A 78 9.92 -22.99 -6.81
C TYR A 78 10.67 -24.31 -6.91
N THR A 79 11.07 -24.66 -8.13
CA THR A 79 11.86 -25.88 -8.36
C THR A 79 13.22 -25.55 -8.92
N VAL A 80 14.22 -26.29 -8.46
CA VAL A 80 15.61 -26.19 -8.90
C VAL A 80 16.02 -27.53 -9.48
N LYS A 81 16.67 -27.50 -10.65
CA LYS A 81 17.16 -28.70 -11.31
C LYS A 81 18.58 -29.01 -10.83
N ILE A 82 18.74 -30.09 -10.07
CA ILE A 82 20.03 -30.55 -9.55
C ILE A 82 20.30 -31.94 -10.15
N ASN A 83 21.42 -32.09 -10.85
CA ASN A 83 21.83 -33.36 -11.47
C ASN A 83 20.77 -34.03 -12.36
N GLY A 84 19.91 -33.21 -13.01
CA GLY A 84 18.85 -33.70 -13.88
C GLY A 84 17.50 -33.96 -13.18
N SER A 85 17.48 -34.03 -11.85
CA SER A 85 16.26 -34.15 -11.06
C SER A 85 15.74 -32.78 -10.62
N TYR A 86 14.42 -32.62 -10.56
CA TYR A 86 13.81 -31.42 -9.98
C TYR A 86 13.72 -31.61 -8.46
N VAL A 87 14.17 -30.60 -7.73
CA VAL A 87 14.09 -30.52 -6.27
C VAL A 87 13.32 -29.26 -5.92
N GLY A 88 12.36 -29.37 -5.01
CA GLY A 88 11.60 -28.23 -4.52
C GLY A 88 12.43 -27.35 -3.59
N ALA A 89 12.26 -26.04 -3.70
CA ALA A 89 12.94 -25.05 -2.88
C ALA A 89 12.02 -23.84 -2.60
N GLY A 90 12.34 -23.07 -1.56
CA GLY A 90 11.54 -21.95 -1.08
C GLY A 90 10.82 -22.25 0.23
N VAL A 91 10.18 -21.23 0.80
CA VAL A 91 9.57 -21.27 2.14
C VAL A 91 8.57 -22.43 2.30
N ALA A 92 7.81 -22.76 1.25
CA ALA A 92 6.86 -23.86 1.29
C ALA A 92 7.55 -25.23 1.44
N PHE A 93 8.72 -25.41 0.83
CA PHE A 93 9.50 -26.64 0.93
C PHE A 93 10.29 -26.74 2.23
N ASP A 94 10.72 -25.62 2.81
CA ASP A 94 11.31 -25.60 4.16
C ASP A 94 10.28 -26.11 5.20
N LEU A 95 9.01 -25.72 5.05
CA LEU A 95 7.92 -26.23 5.89
C LEU A 95 7.64 -27.73 5.62
N LEU A 96 7.70 -28.16 4.36
CA LEU A 96 7.57 -29.57 4.01
C LEU A 96 8.69 -30.41 4.65
N GLU A 97 9.93 -29.94 4.62
CA GLU A 97 11.07 -30.62 5.23
C GLU A 97 10.89 -30.78 6.73
N PHE A 98 10.39 -29.74 7.41
CA PHE A 98 10.02 -29.84 8.82
C PHE A 98 8.93 -30.91 9.10
N LEU A 99 7.94 -31.01 8.22
CA LEU A 99 6.91 -32.07 8.30
C LEU A 99 7.49 -33.45 8.03
N MET A 100 8.40 -33.58 7.05
CA MET A 100 9.08 -34.83 6.74
C MET A 100 9.91 -35.33 7.92
N GLU A 101 10.65 -34.46 8.60
CA GLU A 101 11.40 -34.83 9.80
C GLU A 101 10.47 -35.30 10.93
N LYS A 102 9.35 -34.59 11.11
CA LYS A 102 8.37 -34.89 12.17
C LYS A 102 7.62 -36.21 11.95
N PHE A 103 7.21 -36.49 10.71
CA PHE A 103 6.36 -37.63 10.35
C PHE A 103 7.13 -38.77 9.66
N ASN A 104 8.41 -38.58 9.36
CA ASN A 104 9.33 -39.53 8.73
C ASN A 104 8.84 -40.09 7.38
N PHE A 105 8.35 -39.21 6.51
CA PHE A 105 7.95 -39.54 5.14
C PHE A 105 8.91 -38.91 4.12
N THR A 106 8.84 -39.39 2.88
CA THR A 106 9.59 -38.88 1.73
C THR A 106 8.64 -38.29 0.71
N TYR A 107 9.15 -37.46 -0.22
CA TYR A 107 8.32 -36.92 -1.29
C TYR A 107 8.93 -37.17 -2.66
N GLU A 108 8.06 -37.26 -3.66
CA GLU A 108 8.42 -37.23 -5.07
C GLU A 108 7.73 -36.02 -5.72
N LEU A 109 8.47 -35.27 -6.52
CA LEU A 109 7.97 -34.04 -7.13
C LEU A 109 7.33 -34.32 -8.49
N VAL A 110 6.06 -33.93 -8.64
CA VAL A 110 5.31 -33.98 -9.90
C VAL A 110 4.99 -32.56 -10.33
N MET A 111 5.47 -32.15 -11.50
CA MET A 111 5.24 -30.81 -12.02
C MET A 111 3.95 -30.74 -12.83
N PRO A 112 3.15 -29.66 -12.67
CA PRO A 112 2.02 -29.41 -13.55
C PRO A 112 2.50 -29.03 -14.95
N GLU A 113 1.67 -29.29 -15.97
CA GLU A 113 1.99 -28.92 -17.35
C GLU A 113 2.04 -27.40 -17.53
N GLN A 114 1.22 -26.68 -16.75
CA GLN A 114 1.11 -25.23 -16.74
C GLN A 114 1.31 -24.70 -15.31
N ASN A 115 1.98 -23.55 -15.17
CA ASN A 115 2.20 -22.91 -13.88
C ASN A 115 0.96 -22.12 -13.40
N ILE A 116 -0.16 -22.82 -13.23
CA ILE A 116 -1.45 -22.24 -12.84
C ILE A 116 -2.11 -23.08 -11.74
N VAL A 117 -2.86 -22.42 -10.86
CA VAL A 117 -3.65 -23.10 -9.82
C VAL A 117 -4.77 -23.93 -10.47
N GLY A 118 -5.41 -23.40 -11.50
CA GLY A 118 -6.61 -23.97 -12.14
C GLY A 118 -7.90 -23.48 -11.50
N SER A 119 -9.01 -23.65 -12.23
CA SER A 119 -10.37 -23.36 -11.76
C SER A 119 -11.27 -24.56 -12.04
N SER A 120 -12.42 -24.66 -11.38
CA SER A 120 -13.37 -25.74 -11.65
C SER A 120 -13.88 -25.79 -13.09
N ASN A 121 -13.86 -24.66 -13.80
CA ASN A 121 -14.28 -24.59 -15.21
C ASN A 121 -13.16 -24.95 -16.19
N ASP A 122 -11.89 -24.72 -15.81
CA ASP A 122 -10.72 -25.03 -16.63
C ASP A 122 -9.58 -25.51 -15.73
N MET A 123 -9.43 -26.82 -15.68
CA MET A 123 -8.39 -27.49 -14.91
C MET A 123 -7.17 -27.85 -15.76
N GLY A 124 -7.22 -27.65 -17.09
CA GLY A 124 -6.22 -28.20 -18.01
C GLY A 124 -4.77 -27.82 -17.63
N GLY A 125 -3.94 -28.84 -17.37
CA GLY A 125 -2.53 -28.69 -17.02
C GLY A 125 -2.25 -28.05 -15.66
N SER A 126 -3.26 -27.85 -14.81
CA SER A 126 -3.15 -27.11 -13.55
C SER A 126 -2.78 -27.98 -12.35
N VAL A 127 -2.38 -27.32 -11.26
CA VAL A 127 -2.20 -27.98 -9.96
C VAL A 127 -3.50 -28.63 -9.47
N LEU A 128 -4.65 -27.96 -9.68
CA LEU A 128 -5.95 -28.50 -9.31
C LEU A 128 -6.26 -29.81 -10.05
N GLN A 129 -5.90 -29.94 -11.34
CA GLN A 129 -6.07 -31.19 -12.08
C GLN A 129 -5.24 -32.34 -11.50
N LEU A 130 -3.97 -32.08 -11.14
CA LEU A 130 -3.11 -33.11 -10.56
C LEU A 130 -3.67 -33.64 -9.24
N LEU A 131 -4.21 -32.75 -8.40
CA LEU A 131 -4.84 -33.12 -7.13
C LEU A 131 -6.19 -33.84 -7.34
N ALA A 132 -7.04 -33.31 -8.23
CA ALA A 132 -8.36 -33.87 -8.49
C ALA A 132 -8.28 -35.27 -9.13
N ASN A 133 -7.29 -35.49 -9.99
CA ASN A 133 -7.06 -36.80 -10.62
C ASN A 133 -6.28 -37.78 -9.72
N GLY A 134 -5.86 -37.37 -8.52
CA GLY A 134 -5.00 -38.18 -7.66
C GLY A 134 -3.64 -38.50 -8.27
N THR A 135 -3.14 -37.65 -9.17
CA THR A 135 -1.78 -37.74 -9.73
C THR A 135 -0.76 -37.19 -8.73
N ALA A 136 -1.16 -36.17 -7.97
CA ALA A 136 -0.45 -35.66 -6.80
C ALA A 136 -1.32 -35.86 -5.55
N ASP A 137 -0.69 -36.22 -4.44
CA ASP A 137 -1.35 -36.44 -3.14
C ASP A 137 -1.43 -35.14 -2.34
N MET A 138 -0.50 -34.21 -2.58
CA MET A 138 -0.39 -32.93 -1.89
C MET A 138 0.15 -31.84 -2.80
N ALA A 139 -0.33 -30.61 -2.62
CA ALA A 139 0.28 -29.42 -3.20
C ALA A 139 1.01 -28.62 -2.13
N VAL A 140 2.27 -28.29 -2.42
CA VAL A 140 3.15 -27.49 -1.56
C VAL A 140 3.48 -26.20 -2.29
N ALA A 141 2.66 -25.19 -2.06
CA ALA A 141 2.79 -23.84 -2.58
C ALA A 141 1.90 -22.89 -1.77
N PHE A 142 2.15 -21.59 -1.86
CA PHE A 142 1.27 -20.58 -1.27
C PHE A 142 0.09 -20.33 -2.21
N LEU A 143 -0.97 -21.13 -2.03
CA LEU A 143 -2.17 -21.05 -2.85
C LEU A 143 -3.24 -20.22 -2.16
N PRO A 144 -3.90 -19.29 -2.87
CA PRO A 144 -5.10 -18.66 -2.36
C PRO A 144 -6.23 -19.69 -2.25
N ILE A 145 -7.04 -19.59 -1.20
CA ILE A 145 -8.22 -20.44 -1.07
C ILE A 145 -9.33 -19.97 -1.99
N LEU A 146 -9.51 -20.72 -3.07
CA LEU A 146 -10.61 -20.57 -4.00
C LEU A 146 -11.81 -21.39 -3.51
N ALA A 147 -12.99 -20.75 -3.45
CA ALA A 147 -14.24 -21.42 -3.09
C ALA A 147 -14.57 -22.54 -4.08
N ASP A 148 -14.37 -22.31 -5.38
CA ASP A 148 -14.67 -23.28 -6.43
C ASP A 148 -13.84 -24.55 -6.30
N ALA A 149 -12.57 -24.42 -5.92
CA ALA A 149 -11.67 -25.57 -5.78
C ALA A 149 -12.01 -26.46 -4.57
N ARG A 150 -12.73 -25.92 -3.55
CA ARG A 150 -13.10 -26.70 -2.33
C ARG A 150 -13.97 -27.92 -2.61
N GLN A 151 -14.65 -27.96 -3.75
CA GLN A 151 -15.46 -29.12 -4.14
C GLN A 151 -14.58 -30.32 -4.56
N HIS A 152 -13.32 -30.09 -4.94
CA HIS A 152 -12.38 -31.11 -5.41
C HIS A 152 -11.23 -31.36 -4.43
N ILE A 153 -10.82 -30.34 -3.67
CA ILE A 153 -9.65 -30.40 -2.79
C ILE A 153 -9.94 -29.83 -1.40
N ARG A 154 -9.23 -30.34 -0.39
CA ARG A 154 -9.28 -29.81 0.97
C ARG A 154 -8.00 -29.05 1.30
N TYR A 155 -8.19 -27.89 1.91
CA TYR A 155 -7.13 -27.00 2.31
C TYR A 155 -6.74 -27.22 3.78
N SER A 156 -5.46 -27.12 4.14
CA SER A 156 -4.99 -27.05 5.53
C SER A 156 -5.48 -25.79 6.25
N THR A 157 -5.07 -25.66 7.52
CA THR A 157 -5.15 -24.38 8.22
C THR A 157 -4.40 -23.28 7.45
N GLY A 158 -4.95 -22.06 7.51
CA GLY A 158 -4.32 -20.84 7.02
C GLY A 158 -2.92 -20.68 7.62
N LEU A 159 -1.90 -20.53 6.77
CA LEU A 159 -0.54 -20.22 7.20
C LEU A 159 -0.24 -18.72 7.21
N ASP A 160 -0.90 -17.96 6.33
CA ASP A 160 -0.70 -16.52 6.17
C ASP A 160 -2.01 -15.85 5.73
N GLU A 161 -2.16 -14.57 6.07
CA GLU A 161 -3.27 -13.72 5.68
C GLU A 161 -2.73 -12.48 4.97
N GLY A 162 -2.97 -12.39 3.66
CA GLY A 162 -2.54 -11.26 2.84
C GLY A 162 -3.69 -10.33 2.49
N GLU A 163 -3.43 -9.02 2.51
CA GLU A 163 -4.36 -8.01 1.97
C GLU A 163 -4.09 -7.76 0.48
N TRP A 164 -5.15 -7.63 -0.30
CA TRP A 164 -5.05 -7.20 -1.69
C TRP A 164 -4.61 -5.73 -1.77
N ILE A 165 -3.36 -5.50 -2.16
CA ILE A 165 -2.82 -4.15 -2.38
C ILE A 165 -2.76 -3.82 -3.86
N MET A 166 -3.31 -2.65 -4.23
CA MET A 166 -3.12 -2.10 -5.57
C MET A 166 -1.88 -1.20 -5.57
N ILE A 167 -0.80 -1.66 -6.20
CA ILE A 167 0.41 -0.86 -6.36
C ILE A 167 0.26 -0.01 -7.63
N MET A 168 0.25 1.31 -7.48
CA MET A 168 0.26 2.25 -8.60
C MET A 168 1.66 2.82 -8.80
N VAL A 169 2.10 2.91 -10.06
CA VAL A 169 3.34 3.61 -10.41
C VAL A 169 3.15 5.10 -10.15
N ARG A 170 4.11 5.72 -9.46
CA ARG A 170 4.10 7.16 -9.22
C ARG A 170 4.09 7.91 -10.56
N PRO A 171 3.12 8.82 -10.80
CA PRO A 171 3.10 9.60 -12.02
C PRO A 171 4.32 10.52 -12.09
N MET A 172 4.98 10.56 -13.25
CA MET A 172 6.23 11.30 -13.47
C MET A 172 6.07 12.82 -13.28
N GLU A 173 4.85 13.33 -13.44
CA GLU A 173 4.54 14.76 -13.27
C GLU A 173 4.72 15.25 -11.82
N SER A 174 4.71 14.36 -10.83
CA SER A 174 4.91 14.73 -9.41
C SER A 174 6.38 14.94 -9.03
N ALA A 175 7.34 14.73 -9.93
CA ALA A 175 8.78 14.86 -9.65
C ALA A 175 9.39 16.19 -10.17
N SER A 176 8.59 17.04 -10.81
CA SER A 176 9.09 18.34 -11.28
C SER A 176 9.02 19.37 -10.15
N GLY A 177 10.13 20.02 -9.82
CA GLY A 177 10.22 21.14 -8.88
C GLY A 177 9.37 22.38 -9.24
N SER A 178 8.55 22.27 -10.29
CA SER A 178 7.54 23.24 -10.71
C SER A 178 6.35 23.35 -9.77
N GLY A 179 6.22 22.50 -8.74
CA GLY A 179 5.12 22.60 -7.75
C GLY A 179 5.00 23.99 -7.09
N LEU A 180 6.11 24.72 -6.95
CA LEU A 180 6.10 26.10 -6.44
C LEU A 180 5.51 27.12 -7.43
N LEU A 181 5.72 26.90 -8.73
CA LEU A 181 5.26 27.79 -9.81
C LEU A 181 3.93 27.35 -10.44
N ALA A 182 3.44 26.16 -10.06
CA ALA A 182 2.18 25.56 -10.50
C ALA A 182 0.89 26.36 -10.20
N PRO A 183 0.77 27.21 -9.14
CA PRO A 183 -0.51 27.86 -8.88
C PRO A 183 -0.90 28.90 -9.95
N PHE A 184 0.05 29.36 -10.78
CA PHE A 184 -0.21 30.32 -11.84
C PHE A 184 0.32 29.86 -13.20
N ASN A 185 -0.44 30.12 -14.26
CA ASN A 185 0.00 29.88 -15.63
C ASN A 185 1.22 30.73 -15.98
N ARG A 186 2.04 30.23 -16.93
CA ARG A 186 3.24 30.94 -17.43
C ARG A 186 2.94 32.38 -17.86
N ASP A 187 1.78 32.59 -18.48
CA ASP A 187 1.35 33.92 -18.95
C ASP A 187 1.13 34.89 -17.78
N VAL A 188 0.57 34.42 -16.66
CA VAL A 188 0.37 35.23 -15.46
C VAL A 188 1.71 35.64 -14.85
N TRP A 189 2.68 34.72 -14.80
CA TRP A 189 4.04 35.04 -14.35
C TRP A 189 4.72 36.10 -15.23
N ILE A 190 4.55 36.01 -16.54
CA ILE A 190 5.07 37.02 -17.48
C ILE A 190 4.37 38.37 -17.27
N LEU A 191 3.05 38.39 -17.06
CA LEU A 191 2.29 39.61 -16.78
C LEU A 191 2.72 40.26 -15.46
N ILE A 192 3.01 39.48 -14.41
CA ILE A 192 3.56 39.99 -13.14
C ILE A 192 4.92 40.66 -13.38
N LEU A 193 5.81 40.04 -14.16
CA LEU A 193 7.13 40.60 -14.50
C LEU A 193 7.01 41.89 -15.32
N ILE A 194 6.12 41.92 -16.32
CA ILE A 194 5.85 43.11 -17.14
C ILE A 194 5.28 44.24 -16.28
N SER A 195 4.34 43.94 -15.39
CA SER A 195 3.76 44.92 -14.47
C SER A 195 4.83 45.53 -13.57
N LEU A 196 5.73 44.71 -13.00
CA LEU A 196 6.85 45.20 -12.18
C LEU A 196 7.77 46.15 -12.98
N LEU A 197 8.11 45.78 -14.22
CA LEU A 197 8.96 46.59 -15.09
C LEU A 197 8.29 47.89 -15.57
N ALA A 198 6.96 47.91 -15.71
CA ALA A 198 6.21 49.09 -16.14
C ALA A 198 6.02 50.11 -15.00
N VAL A 199 5.77 49.64 -13.77
CA VAL A 199 5.49 50.53 -12.62
C VAL A 199 6.74 51.32 -12.19
N GLY A 200 7.95 50.76 -12.33
CA GLY A 200 9.20 51.46 -11.99
C GLY A 200 9.40 52.78 -12.75
N PRO A 201 9.40 52.78 -14.10
CA PRO A 201 9.48 53.99 -14.92
C PRO A 201 8.34 54.97 -14.69
N ILE A 202 7.11 54.49 -14.44
CA ILE A 202 5.95 55.34 -14.14
C ILE A 202 6.19 56.14 -12.84
N ILE A 203 6.66 55.48 -11.78
CA ILE A 203 6.98 56.15 -10.51
C ILE A 203 8.16 57.10 -10.66
N TYR A 204 9.19 56.72 -11.41
CA TYR A 204 10.33 57.60 -11.70
C TYR A 204 9.88 58.88 -12.44
N GLY A 205 9.01 58.73 -13.45
CA GLY A 205 8.39 59.86 -14.15
C GLY A 205 7.56 60.76 -13.22
N LEU A 206 6.77 60.17 -12.32
CA LEU A 206 6.00 60.92 -11.32
C LEU A 206 6.91 61.69 -10.33
N LEU A 207 8.07 61.13 -9.95
CA LEU A 207 9.04 61.81 -9.09
C LEU A 207 9.68 63.01 -9.80
N ILE A 208 10.08 62.86 -11.07
CA ILE A 208 10.61 63.97 -11.88
C ILE A 208 9.56 65.07 -12.07
N LEU A 209 8.31 64.68 -12.39
CA LEU A 209 7.22 65.62 -12.60
C LEU A 209 6.90 66.39 -11.32
N ARG A 210 6.86 65.71 -10.16
CA ARG A 210 6.71 66.37 -8.86
C ARG A 210 7.86 67.32 -8.53
N HIS A 211 9.10 66.91 -8.79
CA HIS A 211 10.26 67.76 -8.58
C HIS A 211 10.20 69.04 -9.43
N ARG A 212 9.75 68.92 -10.69
CA ARG A 212 9.55 70.07 -11.60
C ARG A 212 8.43 71.01 -11.17
N LEU A 213 7.36 70.49 -10.56
CA LEU A 213 6.19 71.26 -10.11
C LEU A 213 6.38 71.93 -8.75
N THR A 214 7.07 71.29 -7.80
CA THR A 214 7.11 71.77 -6.39
C THR A 214 8.37 72.59 -6.07
N LYS A 215 9.44 72.55 -6.91
CA LYS A 215 10.66 73.38 -6.74
C LYS A 215 11.30 73.31 -5.33
N ASP A 216 11.02 72.24 -4.58
CA ASP A 216 11.49 72.04 -3.21
C ASP A 216 12.90 71.47 -3.19
N LYS A 217 13.80 72.07 -2.40
CA LYS A 217 15.24 71.76 -2.39
C LYS A 217 15.64 70.57 -1.49
N GLU A 218 14.70 69.93 -0.80
CA GLU A 218 14.96 68.80 0.11
C GLU A 218 14.42 67.45 -0.38
N GLN A 219 14.17 67.29 -1.69
CA GLN A 219 13.69 66.02 -2.24
C GLN A 219 14.89 65.14 -2.66
N ILE A 220 15.11 64.03 -1.94
CA ILE A 220 16.13 63.02 -2.30
C ILE A 220 15.76 62.44 -3.68
N ILE A 221 16.61 62.67 -4.67
CA ILE A 221 16.41 62.13 -6.02
C ILE A 221 16.76 60.64 -5.98
N TYR A 222 15.73 59.79 -5.93
CA TYR A 222 15.93 58.34 -6.01
C TYR A 222 16.27 57.93 -7.44
N THR A 223 17.38 57.20 -7.61
CA THR A 223 17.76 56.61 -8.89
C THR A 223 16.80 55.47 -9.26
N LEU A 224 16.59 55.24 -10.56
CA LEU A 224 15.65 54.25 -11.10
C LEU A 224 15.72 52.86 -10.43
N PRO A 225 16.89 52.30 -10.08
CA PRO A 225 16.99 51.01 -9.37
C PRO A 225 16.33 51.01 -7.98
N HIS A 226 16.39 52.13 -7.25
CA HIS A 226 15.75 52.24 -5.93
C HIS A 226 14.22 52.28 -6.03
N CYS A 227 13.68 52.89 -7.09
CA CYS A 227 12.24 52.87 -7.37
C CYS A 227 11.76 51.46 -7.72
N VAL A 228 12.51 50.71 -8.52
CA VAL A 228 12.18 49.32 -8.86
C VAL A 228 12.23 48.41 -7.62
N TRP A 229 13.24 48.59 -6.76
CA TRP A 229 13.35 47.87 -5.49
C TRP A 229 12.19 48.19 -4.53
N PHE A 230 11.76 49.44 -4.46
CA PHE A 230 10.59 49.86 -3.68
C PHE A 230 9.30 49.16 -4.14
N VAL A 231 9.06 49.12 -5.46
CA VAL A 231 7.88 48.46 -6.03
C VAL A 231 7.91 46.95 -5.79
N TYR A 232 9.08 46.32 -5.94
CA TYR A 232 9.26 44.91 -5.65
C TYR A 232 8.93 44.57 -4.18
N GLY A 233 9.45 45.36 -3.22
CA GLY A 233 9.15 45.18 -1.80
C GLY A 233 7.67 45.41 -1.45
N ALA A 234 6.99 46.33 -2.16
CA ALA A 234 5.55 46.55 -2.02
C ALA A 234 4.72 45.36 -2.55
N LEU A 235 5.12 44.75 -3.67
CA LEU A 235 4.44 43.58 -4.25
C LEU A 235 4.57 42.32 -3.37
N MET A 236 5.72 42.10 -2.76
CA MET A 236 5.92 40.96 -1.85
C MET A 236 5.28 41.16 -0.47
N LYS A 237 4.55 42.27 -0.25
CA LYS A 237 4.05 42.69 1.07
C LYS A 237 5.15 42.72 2.15
N GLN A 238 6.43 42.83 1.77
CA GLN A 238 7.57 42.79 2.71
C GLN A 238 7.89 44.16 3.32
N GLY A 239 7.21 45.23 2.89
CA GLY A 239 7.55 46.58 3.28
C GLY A 239 8.91 47.00 2.71
N SER A 240 9.15 48.30 2.63
CA SER A 240 10.47 48.83 2.29
C SER A 240 10.82 49.95 3.27
N THR A 241 12.10 50.07 3.60
CA THR A 241 12.61 51.10 4.53
C THR A 241 12.70 52.49 3.90
N LEU A 242 12.35 52.63 2.62
CA LEU A 242 12.38 53.89 1.88
C LEU A 242 10.96 54.42 1.71
N SER A 243 10.45 55.13 2.71
CA SER A 243 9.21 55.89 2.59
C SER A 243 9.50 57.24 1.91
N PRO A 244 8.87 57.57 0.77
CA PRO A 244 8.93 58.95 0.27
C PRO A 244 8.04 59.82 1.16
N THR A 245 8.63 60.81 1.83
CA THR A 245 7.93 61.81 2.65
C THR A 245 7.01 62.65 1.77
N GLY A 246 5.77 62.21 1.64
CA GLY A 246 4.72 62.90 0.88
C GLY A 246 3.39 62.16 1.03
N GLY A 247 2.50 62.72 1.87
CA GLY A 247 1.28 62.08 2.41
C GLY A 247 0.23 61.55 1.44
N LYS A 248 0.49 61.48 0.13
CA LYS A 248 -0.41 60.85 -0.86
C LYS A 248 0.01 59.45 -1.32
N LEU A 249 1.21 58.97 -0.98
CA LEU A 249 1.61 57.57 -1.22
C LEU A 249 1.36 56.66 0.00
N ALA A 250 1.11 57.24 1.18
CA ALA A 250 0.83 56.51 2.42
C ALA A 250 -0.51 55.76 2.40
N CYS A 251 -1.47 56.16 1.55
CA CYS A 251 -2.77 55.50 1.46
C CYS A 251 -2.69 54.07 0.89
N LEU A 252 -1.67 53.74 0.07
CA LEU A 252 -1.48 52.36 -0.37
C LEU A 252 -0.92 51.45 0.74
N GLY A 253 -0.16 52.01 1.68
CA GLY A 253 0.32 51.28 2.86
C GLY A 253 -0.76 51.04 3.91
N SER A 254 -1.78 51.91 3.99
CA SER A 254 -2.89 51.75 4.93
C SER A 254 -3.84 50.61 4.58
N TRP A 255 -3.83 50.10 3.34
CA TRP A 255 -4.64 48.95 2.96
C TRP A 255 -4.10 47.63 3.56
N GLY A 256 -2.81 47.56 3.86
CA GLY A 256 -2.19 46.37 4.47
C GLY A 256 -2.54 46.16 5.95
N TYR A 257 -2.86 47.21 6.69
CA TYR A 257 -3.21 47.12 8.11
C TYR A 257 -4.68 46.77 8.37
N LEU A 258 -5.57 46.94 7.39
CA LEU A 258 -7.00 46.66 7.52
C LEU A 258 -7.34 45.17 7.27
N GLU A 259 -6.48 44.43 6.54
CA GLU A 259 -6.65 42.98 6.34
C GLU A 259 -6.09 42.12 7.48
N THR A 260 -5.11 42.61 8.24
CA THR A 260 -4.54 41.88 9.39
C THR A 260 -5.40 41.95 10.66
N GLY A 261 -6.44 42.79 10.69
CA GLY A 261 -7.35 42.95 11.82
C GLY A 261 -8.59 42.04 11.81
N PHE A 262 -8.82 41.24 10.76
CA PHE A 262 -10.06 40.47 10.61
C PHE A 262 -9.87 38.93 10.67
N ASN A 263 -8.72 38.42 11.11
CA ASN A 263 -8.46 36.98 11.15
C ASN A 263 -7.83 36.46 12.47
N ILE A 264 -8.07 37.16 13.59
CA ILE A 264 -7.79 36.65 14.94
C ILE A 264 -8.94 37.09 15.87
N SER A 265 -10.14 36.56 15.65
CA SER A 265 -11.22 36.53 16.64
C SER A 265 -12.47 35.82 16.14
N THR A 266 -12.40 34.53 15.79
CA THR A 266 -13.56 33.62 15.93
C THR A 266 -13.06 32.18 16.07
N ILE A 267 -12.91 31.76 17.33
CA ILE A 267 -13.50 30.51 17.82
C ILE A 267 -15.01 30.74 17.81
#